data_AF-A0A7V8GL34-F1
#
_entry.id   AF-A0A7V8GL34-F1
#
_cell.length_a   1.000
_cell.length_b   1.000
_cell.length_c   1.000
_cell.angle_alpha   90.00
_cell.angle_beta   90.00
_cell.angle_gamma   90.00
#
_symmetry.space_group_name_H-M   'P 1'
#
loop_
_entity.id
_entity.type
_entity.pdbx_description
1 polymer ?
#
loop_
_entity_poly.entity_id
_entity_poly.type
_entity_poly.pdbx_seq_one_letter_code
_entity_poly.pdbx_strand_id
1 'polypeptide(L)'
;MQERPADALAGDLVASINEPFWQARVEARALQLGGVDQESPRWLDIVEDVRQARLRRILARDAIGEVELRVEDLPCEDSMSGARFPFSALLSIADGDAVAGCARPASMPQPREPG
;
A
#
# COMPACT_ATOMS: atom_id res chain seq x y z
N MET A 1 24.24 10.24 3.11
CA MET A 1 23.46 9.21 3.84
C MET A 1 22.28 9.94 4.46
N GLN A 2 21.11 9.96 3.81
CA GLN A 2 19.93 10.60 4.39
C GLN A 2 19.35 9.65 5.44
N GLU A 3 19.30 10.13 6.68
CA GLU A 3 18.66 9.46 7.80
C GLU A 3 17.17 9.34 7.46
N ARG A 4 16.71 8.14 7.08
CA ARG A 4 15.27 7.89 6.94
C ARG A 4 14.65 8.12 8.32
N PRO A 5 13.59 8.95 8.44
CA PRO A 5 12.95 9.16 9.72
C PRO A 5 12.53 7.80 10.29
N ALA A 6 12.68 7.61 11.60
CA ALA A 6 12.34 6.37 12.31
C ALA A 6 10.84 5.97 12.21
N ASP A 7 10.06 6.74 11.45
CA ASP A 7 8.63 6.72 11.33
C ASP A 7 8.18 6.89 9.86
N ALA A 8 9.03 6.48 8.90
CA ALA A 8 8.76 6.65 7.46
C ALA A 8 7.42 6.02 6.99
N LEU A 9 6.90 5.06 7.74
CA LEU A 9 5.66 4.33 7.45
C LEU A 9 4.44 4.78 8.27
N ALA A 10 4.57 5.76 9.15
CA ALA A 10 3.52 6.05 10.15
C ALA A 10 2.38 6.94 9.69
N GLY A 11 2.57 7.64 8.56
CA GLY A 11 1.55 8.48 7.95
C GLY A 11 0.59 7.71 7.06
N ASP A 12 -0.19 8.45 6.29
CA ASP A 12 -1.03 7.88 5.22
C ASP A 12 -0.13 7.30 4.11
N LEU A 13 -0.51 6.14 3.61
CA LEU A 13 0.25 5.38 2.62
C LEU A 13 -0.64 5.05 1.42
N VAL A 14 -0.03 5.00 0.25
CA VAL A 14 -0.65 4.48 -0.97
C VAL A 14 0.21 3.34 -1.47
N ALA A 15 -0.39 2.15 -1.59
CA ALA A 15 0.18 1.00 -2.24
C ALA A 15 -0.48 0.79 -3.61
N SER A 16 0.34 0.57 -4.62
CA SER A 16 -0.06 0.30 -6.00
C SER A 16 0.46 -1.08 -6.38
N ILE A 17 -0.45 -1.96 -6.76
CA ILE A 17 -0.18 -3.32 -7.22
C ILE A 17 -0.45 -3.36 -8.71
N ASN A 18 0.53 -3.76 -9.52
CA ASN A 18 0.38 -3.73 -10.98
C ASN A 18 -0.53 -4.81 -11.53
N GLU A 19 -0.59 -5.98 -10.90
CA GLU A 19 -1.40 -7.09 -11.39
C GLU A 19 -2.24 -7.66 -10.23
N PRO A 20 -3.58 -7.60 -10.29
CA PRO A 20 -4.46 -7.05 -11.34
C PRO A 20 -4.84 -5.57 -11.14
N PHE A 21 -3.88 -4.64 -10.98
CA PHE A 21 -4.13 -3.19 -10.85
C PHE A 21 -4.95 -2.77 -9.61
N TRP A 22 -4.56 -3.27 -8.42
CA TRP A 22 -5.13 -2.81 -7.15
C TRP A 22 -4.43 -1.55 -6.64
N GLN A 23 -5.20 -0.67 -6.01
CA GLN A 23 -4.69 0.45 -5.22
C GLN A 23 -5.28 0.39 -3.82
N ALA A 24 -4.42 0.34 -2.81
CA ALA A 24 -4.81 0.44 -1.40
C ALA A 24 -4.29 1.75 -0.82
N ARG A 25 -5.20 2.58 -0.34
CA ARG A 25 -4.88 3.86 0.31
C ARG A 25 -5.29 3.80 1.77
N VAL A 26 -4.32 4.03 2.65
CA VAL A 26 -4.52 4.09 4.10
C VAL A 26 -4.73 5.54 4.47
N GLU A 27 -5.90 5.87 5.02
CA GLU A 27 -6.23 7.20 5.51
C GLU A 27 -6.77 7.13 6.94
N ALA A 28 -6.02 7.70 7.88
CA ALA A 28 -6.37 7.74 9.30
C ALA A 28 -6.72 6.36 9.92
N ARG A 29 -7.99 5.92 9.82
CA ARG A 29 -8.50 4.65 10.36
C ARG A 29 -9.22 3.78 9.32
N ALA A 30 -9.18 4.15 8.05
CA ALA A 30 -9.79 3.39 6.97
C ALA A 30 -8.76 3.02 5.90
N LEU A 31 -8.99 1.89 5.27
CA LEU A 31 -8.30 1.48 4.05
C LEU A 31 -9.29 1.59 2.89
N GLN A 32 -8.98 2.45 1.94
CA GLN A 32 -9.69 2.55 0.67
C GLN A 32 -9.05 1.59 -0.33
N LEU A 33 -9.79 0.59 -0.79
CA LEU A 33 -9.37 -0.37 -1.80
C LEU A 33 -10.08 -0.08 -3.13
N GLY A 34 -9.32 0.34 -4.14
CA GLY A 34 -9.77 0.50 -5.53
C GLY A 34 -9.09 -0.51 -6.45
N GLY A 35 -9.76 -0.91 -7.52
CA GLY A 35 -9.20 -1.79 -8.56
C GLY A 35 -9.97 -1.62 -9.86
N VAL A 36 -9.40 -2.10 -10.97
CA VAL A 36 -10.00 -1.93 -12.32
C VAL A 36 -11.35 -2.64 -12.47
N ASP A 37 -11.57 -3.72 -11.73
CA ASP A 37 -12.83 -4.48 -11.74
C ASP A 37 -13.91 -3.89 -10.81
N GLN A 38 -13.64 -2.78 -10.12
CA GLN A 38 -14.61 -2.16 -9.19
C GLN A 38 -15.15 -0.83 -9.73
N GLU A 39 -16.48 -0.72 -9.80
CA GLU A 39 -17.17 0.53 -10.17
C GLU A 39 -16.94 1.66 -9.14
N SER A 40 -16.63 1.31 -7.88
CA SER A 40 -16.39 2.26 -6.80
C SER A 40 -15.40 1.68 -5.78
N PRO A 41 -14.57 2.53 -5.15
CA PRO A 41 -13.64 2.07 -4.14
C PRO A 41 -14.37 1.55 -2.89
N ARG A 42 -13.89 0.43 -2.35
CA ARG A 42 -14.34 -0.14 -1.09
C ARG A 42 -13.66 0.58 0.07
N TRP A 43 -14.41 0.83 1.13
CA TRP A 43 -13.90 1.39 2.38
C TRP A 43 -13.93 0.31 3.44
N LEU A 44 -12.76 -0.02 3.97
CA LEU A 44 -12.58 -1.03 5.00
C LEU A 44 -12.12 -0.37 6.30
N ASP A 45 -12.70 -0.78 7.42
CA ASP A 45 -12.29 -0.32 8.74
C ASP A 45 -10.97 -1.01 9.14
N ILE A 46 -9.97 -0.23 9.56
CA ILE A 46 -8.71 -0.79 10.04
C ILE A 46 -8.95 -1.39 11.43
N VAL A 47 -8.81 -2.71 11.51
CA VAL A 47 -8.98 -3.49 12.75
C VAL A 47 -7.63 -3.76 13.44
N GLU A 48 -6.53 -3.76 12.69
CA GLU A 48 -5.17 -3.92 13.22
C GLU A 48 -4.18 -3.04 12.45
N ASP A 49 -3.31 -2.32 13.16
CA ASP A 49 -2.19 -1.54 12.60
C ASP A 49 -0.93 -1.81 13.44
N VAL A 50 -0.14 -2.80 13.01
CA VAL A 50 1.11 -3.18 13.67
C VAL A 50 2.26 -2.46 12.99
N ARG A 51 2.97 -1.65 13.77
CA ARG A 51 4.12 -0.88 13.30
C ARG A 51 5.41 -1.40 13.94
N GLN A 52 6.39 -1.67 13.09
CA GLN A 52 7.75 -2.04 13.46
C GLN A 52 8.73 -1.12 12.72
N ALA A 53 10.00 -1.13 13.11
CA ALA A 53 11.00 -0.16 12.62
C ALA A 53 11.11 -0.03 11.08
N ARG A 54 10.81 -1.09 10.32
CA ARG A 54 10.87 -1.10 8.84
C ARG A 54 9.68 -1.77 8.17
N LEU A 55 8.64 -2.08 8.94
CA LEU A 55 7.47 -2.82 8.47
C LEU A 55 6.23 -2.23 9.10
N ARG A 56 5.19 -2.02 8.30
CA ARG A 56 3.84 -1.74 8.78
C ARG A 56 2.88 -2.76 8.20
N ARG A 57 2.14 -3.44 9.07
CA ARG A 57 1.08 -4.39 8.70
C ARG A 57 -0.25 -3.81 9.11
N ILE A 58 -1.17 -3.74 8.16
CA ILE A 58 -2.51 -3.18 8.32
C ILE A 58 -3.50 -4.26 7.94
N LEU A 59 -4.41 -4.57 8.86
CA LEU A 59 -5.53 -5.45 8.62
C LEU A 59 -6.79 -4.60 8.61
N ALA A 60 -7.54 -4.64 7.52
CA ALA A 60 -8.79 -3.91 7.36
C ALA A 60 -9.91 -4.86 6.94
N ARG A 61 -11.13 -4.59 7.41
CA ARG A 61 -12.30 -5.45 7.15
C ARG A 61 -13.54 -4.64 6.79
N ASP A 62 -14.39 -5.22 5.97
CA ASP A 62 -15.74 -4.73 5.69
C ASP A 62 -16.74 -5.92 5.67
N ALA A 63 -17.97 -5.68 5.21
CA ALA A 63 -18.99 -6.72 5.12
C ALA A 63 -18.71 -7.79 4.05
N ILE A 64 -17.79 -7.55 3.11
CA ILE A 64 -17.46 -8.44 2.00
C ILE A 64 -16.25 -9.31 2.37
N GLY A 65 -15.29 -8.77 3.11
CA GLY A 65 -14.14 -9.56 3.57
C GLY A 65 -13.02 -8.77 4.22
N GLU A 66 -11.86 -9.42 4.31
CA GLU A 66 -10.64 -8.87 4.89
C GLU A 66 -9.62 -8.48 3.83
N VAL A 67 -8.86 -7.43 4.10
CA VAL A 67 -7.70 -6.99 3.32
C VAL A 67 -6.52 -6.82 4.27
N GLU A 68 -5.41 -7.44 3.91
CA GLU A 68 -4.14 -7.25 4.59
C GLU A 68 -3.17 -6.50 3.68
N LEU A 69 -2.62 -5.39 4.19
CA LEU A 69 -1.56 -4.63 3.54
C LEU A 69 -0.30 -4.68 4.39
N ARG A 70 0.80 -5.16 3.82
CA ARG A 70 2.13 -5.06 4.42
C ARG A 70 2.96 -4.09 3.60
N VAL A 71 3.57 -3.13 4.27
CA VAL A 71 4.47 -2.14 3.65
C VAL A 71 5.83 -2.24 4.33
N GLU A 72 6.87 -2.42 3.51
CA GLU A 72 8.25 -2.52 3.95
C GLU A 72 9.04 -1.28 3.52
N ASP A 73 9.93 -0.82 4.39
CA ASP A 73 10.86 0.29 4.12
C ASP A 73 12.03 -0.18 3.23
N LEU A 74 11.67 -0.69 2.05
CA LEU A 74 12.54 -1.19 1.00
C LEU A 74 12.22 -0.49 -0.33
N PRO A 75 13.23 -0.01 -1.06
CA PRO A 75 12.98 0.63 -2.34
C PRO A 75 12.37 -0.36 -3.33
N CYS A 76 11.37 0.11 -4.07
CA CYS A 76 10.63 -0.65 -5.06
C CYS A 76 10.71 0.06 -6.42
N GLU A 77 10.92 -0.70 -7.49
CA GLU A 77 10.83 -0.19 -8.85
C GLU A 77 9.66 -0.88 -9.53
N ASP A 78 8.74 -0.06 -10.04
CA ASP A 78 7.60 -0.52 -10.78
C ASP A 78 8.07 -1.10 -12.12
N SER A 79 7.86 -2.40 -12.32
CA SER A 79 8.38 -3.13 -13.49
C SER A 79 7.76 -2.68 -14.81
N MET A 80 6.58 -2.06 -14.78
CA MET A 80 5.85 -1.64 -15.99
C MET A 80 6.22 -0.22 -16.42
N SER A 81 6.44 0.68 -15.45
CA SER A 81 6.69 2.11 -15.68
C SER A 81 8.13 2.55 -15.39
N GLY A 82 8.95 1.70 -14.76
CA GLY A 82 10.28 2.07 -14.26
C GLY A 82 10.25 3.10 -13.12
N ALA A 83 9.06 3.39 -12.59
CA ALA A 83 8.86 4.36 -11.52
C ALA A 83 9.47 3.86 -10.21
N ARG A 84 10.23 4.71 -9.52
CA ARG A 84 10.85 4.38 -8.24
C ARG A 84 10.01 4.84 -7.06
N PHE A 85 9.78 3.91 -6.16
CA PHE A 85 9.02 4.08 -4.94
C PHE A 85 9.93 3.85 -3.73
N PRO A 86 9.70 4.57 -2.62
CA PRO A 86 10.52 4.42 -1.42
C PRO A 86 10.24 3.09 -0.69
N PHE A 87 9.05 2.49 -0.89
CA PHE A 87 8.58 1.33 -0.14
C PHE A 87 8.10 0.21 -1.06
N SER A 88 8.19 -1.03 -0.58
CA SER A 88 7.59 -2.21 -1.19
C SER A 88 6.28 -2.54 -0.47
N ALA A 89 5.32 -3.12 -1.18
CA ALA A 89 4.03 -3.50 -0.64
C ALA A 89 3.66 -4.94 -1.00
N LEU A 90 2.97 -5.60 -0.10
CA LEU A 90 2.28 -6.86 -0.32
C LEU A 90 0.81 -6.68 0.09
N LEU A 91 -0.11 -7.01 -0.81
CA LEU A 91 -1.55 -6.92 -0.59
C LEU A 91 -2.17 -8.32 -0.67
N SER A 92 -2.98 -8.69 0.31
CA SER A 92 -3.78 -9.93 0.31
C SER A 92 -5.25 -9.56 0.50
N ILE A 93 -6.14 -10.17 -0.30
CA ILE A 93 -7.59 -9.92 -0.27
C ILE A 93 -8.30 -11.25 0.01
N ALA A 94 -9.14 -11.28 1.04
CA ALA A 94 -10.00 -12.41 1.41
C ALA A 94 -9.28 -13.77 1.47
N ASP A 95 -8.10 -13.82 2.12
CA ASP A 95 -7.21 -14.99 2.24
C ASP A 95 -6.58 -15.48 0.92
N GLY A 96 -6.66 -14.69 -0.15
CA GLY A 96 -5.96 -14.95 -1.41
C GLY A 96 -4.45 -14.74 -1.33
N ASP A 97 -3.75 -15.16 -2.39
CA ASP A 97 -2.31 -14.96 -2.53
C ASP A 97 -1.90 -13.50 -2.37
N ALA A 98 -0.77 -13.28 -1.69
CA ALA A 98 -0.20 -11.95 -1.57
C ALA A 98 0.34 -11.48 -2.92
N VAL A 99 -0.22 -10.38 -3.42
CA VAL A 99 0.24 -9.72 -4.64
C VAL A 99 1.21 -8.60 -4.29
N ALA A 100 2.34 -8.59 -4.98
CA ALA A 100 3.41 -7.62 -4.74
C ALA A 100 3.20 -6.33 -5.54
N GLY A 101 3.64 -5.22 -4.95
CA GLY A 101 3.64 -3.92 -5.59
C GLY A 101 4.54 -2.93 -4.86
N CYS A 102 4.37 -1.66 -5.19
CA CYS A 102 5.16 -0.58 -4.63
C CYS A 102 4.28 0.36 -3.79
N ALA A 103 4.87 1.01 -2.80
CA ALA A 103 4.18 1.95 -1.93
C ALA A 103 4.92 3.28 -1.75
N ARG A 104 4.16 4.30 -1.40
CA ARG A 104 4.65 5.65 -1.10
C ARG A 104 3.84 6.30 0.02
N PRO A 105 4.37 7.34 0.67
CA PRO A 105 3.56 8.24 1.48
C PRO A 105 2.46 8.87 0.62
N ALA A 106 1.25 9.02 1.15
CA ALA A 106 0.14 9.66 0.43
C ALA A 106 0.45 11.13 0.08
N SER A 107 1.26 11.80 0.92
CA SER A 107 1.76 13.16 0.70
C SER A 107 2.76 13.29 -0.45
N MET A 108 3.39 12.19 -0.88
CA MET A 108 4.31 12.17 -2.02
C MET A 108 3.49 12.01 -3.31
N PRO A 109 3.67 12.85 -4.35
CA PRO A 109 2.98 12.65 -5.62
C PRO A 109 3.35 11.29 -6.25
N GLN A 110 2.52 10.81 -7.19
CA GLN A 110 2.85 9.60 -7.94
C GLN A 110 4.19 9.81 -8.67
N PRO A 111 5.16 8.88 -8.55
CA PRO A 111 6.42 9.02 -9.26
C PRO A 111 6.16 9.08 -10.77
N ARG A 112 6.86 9.98 -11.46
CA ARG A 112 6.82 10.06 -12.91
C ARG A 112 7.72 8.98 -13.51
N GLU A 113 7.34 8.49 -14.68
CA GLU A 113 8.18 7.62 -15.50
C GLU A 113 9.53 8.30 -15.76
N PRO A 114 10.66 7.56 -15.74
CA PRO A 114 11.92 8.09 -16.22
C PRO A 114 11.76 8.38 -17.72
N GLY A 115 11.90 9.66 -18.10
CA GLY A 115 11.83 10.12 -19.49
C GLY A 115 13.06 9.77 -20.31
#